data_AF-A0A2K3J8S8-F1
#
_entry.id   AF-A0A2K3J8S8-F1
#
_cell.length_a   1.000
_cell.length_b   1.000
_cell.length_c   1.000
_cell.angle_alpha   90.00
_cell.angle_beta   90.00
_cell.angle_gamma   90.00
#
_symmetry.space_group_name_H-M   'P 1'
#
loop_
_entity.id
_entity.type
_entity.pdbx_description
1 polymer ?
#
loop_
_entity_poly.entity_id
_entity_poly.type
_entity_poly.pdbx_seq_one_letter_code
_entity_poly.pdbx_strand_id
1 'polypeptide(L)'
;MFTSLLRYQFNIATNNMLFFFSKDRRKKREKIEEEENYKNSMICRFVLDGVGRKIGESVAIDKDIIIIKSGSKYLGVPLKHVEEDGKTLLVKGLVDRFNAEKMGEKWRQENFKEVKCDGNEGNDRL
;
A
#
# COMPACT_ATOMS: atom_id res chain seq x y z
N MET A 1 73.26 -24.80 -13.32
CA MET A 1 72.82 -25.19 -14.68
C MET A 1 71.29 -25.12 -14.64
N PHE A 2 70.63 -24.06 -15.18
CA PHE A 2 70.15 -23.95 -16.58
C PHE A 2 69.42 -25.24 -17.00
N THR A 3 68.15 -25.32 -17.39
CA THR A 3 67.13 -24.39 -17.94
C THR A 3 65.77 -25.12 -17.91
N SER A 4 64.65 -24.39 -17.97
CA SER A 4 63.48 -24.64 -18.87
C SER A 4 62.17 -24.25 -18.16
N LEU A 5 61.70 -23.00 -18.27
CA LEU A 5 60.70 -22.53 -19.25
C LEU A 5 59.45 -23.41 -19.37
N LEU A 6 58.31 -22.87 -18.91
CA LEU A 6 57.22 -22.48 -19.82
C LEU A 6 56.32 -21.43 -19.16
N ARG A 7 56.25 -20.28 -19.83
CA ARG A 7 55.23 -19.23 -19.71
C ARG A 7 53.85 -19.83 -19.98
N TYR A 8 52.78 -19.31 -19.37
CA TYR A 8 51.70 -18.70 -20.14
C TYR A 8 50.80 -17.83 -19.25
N GLN A 9 50.62 -16.59 -19.71
CA GLN A 9 49.71 -15.58 -19.20
C GLN A 9 48.27 -16.06 -19.36
N PHE A 10 47.41 -15.90 -18.34
CA PHE A 10 45.97 -15.86 -18.58
C PHE A 10 45.31 -14.69 -17.85
N ASN A 11 45.12 -13.65 -18.67
CA ASN A 11 44.20 -12.52 -18.65
C ASN A 11 43.24 -12.34 -17.46
N ILE A 12 43.32 -11.12 -16.94
CA ILE A 12 42.26 -10.32 -16.34
C ILE A 12 40.95 -10.48 -17.14
N ALA A 13 39.94 -11.11 -16.56
CA ALA A 13 38.54 -10.88 -16.93
C ALA A 13 37.95 -9.95 -15.86
N THR A 14 38.13 -8.65 -16.12
CA THR A 14 37.44 -7.56 -15.44
C THR A 14 35.95 -7.84 -15.32
N ASN A 15 35.44 -7.72 -14.09
CA ASN A 15 34.39 -6.76 -13.74
C ASN A 15 33.57 -6.28 -14.94
N ASN A 16 32.51 -6.99 -15.34
CA ASN A 16 31.43 -6.37 -16.14
C ASN A 16 30.09 -7.12 -16.19
N MET A 17 29.88 -8.17 -15.39
CA MET A 17 28.56 -8.83 -15.28
C MET A 17 27.73 -8.31 -14.08
N LEU A 18 28.04 -7.14 -13.53
CA LEU A 18 27.28 -6.52 -12.43
C LEU A 18 26.48 -5.27 -12.84
N PHE A 19 26.62 -4.81 -14.08
CA PHE A 19 25.96 -3.59 -14.54
C PHE A 19 24.56 -3.81 -15.14
N PHE A 20 24.25 -4.99 -15.67
CA PHE A 20 22.93 -5.27 -16.26
C PHE A 20 21.84 -5.56 -15.22
N PHE A 21 22.16 -6.21 -14.10
CA PHE A 21 21.19 -6.47 -13.02
C PHE A 21 20.85 -5.24 -12.15
N SER A 22 21.61 -4.14 -12.28
CA SER A 22 21.46 -2.95 -11.43
C SER A 22 20.46 -1.93 -11.97
N LYS A 23 20.19 -1.94 -13.28
CA LYS A 23 19.23 -1.01 -13.92
C LYS A 23 17.79 -1.49 -13.77
N ASP A 24 17.54 -2.78 -13.95
CA ASP A 24 16.19 -3.35 -13.75
C ASP A 24 15.73 -3.25 -12.29
N ARG A 25 16.64 -3.41 -11.32
CA ARG A 25 16.31 -3.23 -9.90
C ARG A 25 15.96 -1.78 -9.54
N ARG A 26 16.59 -0.79 -10.19
CA ARG A 26 16.25 0.63 -10.00
C ARG A 26 14.87 0.96 -10.57
N LYS A 27 14.62 0.59 -11.82
CA LYS A 27 13.32 0.82 -12.48
C LYS A 27 12.15 0.13 -11.75
N LYS A 28 12.39 -1.06 -11.19
CA LYS A 28 11.40 -1.76 -10.36
C LYS A 28 11.10 -1.01 -9.05
N ARG A 29 12.12 -0.43 -8.40
CA ARG A 29 11.94 0.35 -7.17
C ARG A 29 11.16 1.64 -7.42
N GLU A 30 11.53 2.39 -8.45
CA GLU A 30 10.82 3.62 -8.86
C GLU A 30 9.34 3.35 -9.08
N LYS A 31 8.98 2.25 -9.76
CA LYS A 31 7.59 1.86 -9.98
C LYS A 31 6.83 1.53 -8.69
N ILE A 32 7.48 0.91 -7.71
CA ILE A 32 6.87 0.59 -6.41
C ILE A 32 6.65 1.88 -5.61
N GLU A 33 7.65 2.77 -5.60
CA GLU A 33 7.56 4.07 -4.91
C GLU A 33 6.44 4.95 -5.50
N GLU A 34 6.30 4.98 -6.83
CA GLU A 34 5.20 5.67 -7.51
C GLU A 34 3.83 5.10 -7.11
N GLU A 35 3.70 3.78 -7.05
CA GLU A 35 2.45 3.11 -6.66
C GLU A 35 2.09 3.36 -5.19
N GLU A 36 3.06 3.30 -4.28
CA GLU A 36 2.85 3.62 -2.86
C GLU A 36 2.49 5.09 -2.66
N ASN A 37 3.15 6.00 -3.36
CA ASN A 37 2.86 7.43 -3.27
C ASN A 37 1.46 7.73 -3.82
N TYR A 38 1.07 7.07 -4.91
CA TYR A 38 -0.29 7.14 -5.44
C TYR A 38 -1.32 6.66 -4.40
N LYS A 39 -1.12 5.50 -3.78
CA LYS A 39 -2.01 4.97 -2.74
C LYS A 39 -2.11 5.91 -1.53
N ASN A 40 -0.98 6.45 -1.06
CA ASN A 40 -0.96 7.42 0.04
C ASN A 40 -1.74 8.69 -0.31
N SER A 41 -1.66 9.14 -1.57
CA SER A 41 -2.39 10.32 -2.01
C SER A 41 -3.91 10.15 -1.91
N MET A 42 -4.44 8.91 -1.97
CA MET A 42 -5.87 8.60 -1.91
C MET A 42 -6.44 8.48 -0.49
N ILE A 43 -5.60 8.47 0.55
CA ILE A 43 -6.03 8.37 1.95
C ILE A 43 -6.41 9.77 2.48
N CYS A 44 -7.25 9.84 3.52
CA CYS A 44 -7.71 11.08 4.14
C CYS A 44 -8.49 12.01 3.18
N ARG A 45 -9.18 11.43 2.19
CA ARG A 45 -10.04 12.17 1.26
C ARG A 45 -11.52 11.88 1.53
N PHE A 46 -12.38 12.87 1.27
CA PHE A 46 -13.82 12.64 1.27
C PHE A 46 -14.22 11.80 0.07
N VAL A 47 -15.09 10.82 0.30
CA VAL A 47 -15.61 9.94 -0.73
C VAL A 47 -17.09 10.23 -0.98
N LEU A 48 -17.45 10.44 -2.24
CA LEU A 48 -18.79 10.76 -2.72
C LEU A 48 -19.36 9.59 -3.55
N ASP A 49 -20.67 9.41 -3.53
CA ASP A 49 -21.37 8.52 -4.48
C ASP A 49 -21.57 9.18 -5.84
N GLY A 50 -22.07 8.41 -6.82
CA GLY A 50 -22.34 8.92 -8.17
C GLY A 50 -23.38 10.04 -8.28
N VAL A 51 -24.04 10.43 -7.18
CA VAL A 51 -24.99 11.55 -7.10
C VAL A 51 -24.38 12.73 -6.31
N GLY A 52 -23.12 12.62 -5.87
CA GLY A 52 -22.40 13.65 -5.12
C GLY A 52 -22.67 13.63 -3.61
N ARG A 53 -23.34 12.62 -3.06
CA ARG A 53 -23.56 12.51 -1.61
C ARG A 53 -22.33 11.95 -0.93
N LYS A 54 -21.90 12.58 0.18
CA LYS A 54 -20.79 12.07 0.99
C LYS A 54 -21.16 10.71 1.60
N ILE A 55 -20.37 9.69 1.28
CA ILE A 55 -20.50 8.34 1.85
C ILE A 55 -19.49 8.10 2.97
N GLY A 56 -18.40 8.87 3.05
CA GLY A 56 -17.42 8.74 4.13
C GLY A 56 -16.07 9.36 3.82
N GLU A 57 -15.03 8.84 4.48
CA GLU A 57 -13.63 9.23 4.34
C GLU A 57 -12.75 8.01 4.08
N SER A 58 -11.81 8.12 3.16
CA SER A 58 -10.83 7.07 2.91
C SER A 58 -9.84 6.97 4.07
N VAL A 59 -9.70 5.79 4.66
CA VAL A 59 -8.83 5.57 5.83
C VAL A 59 -7.69 4.59 5.55
N ALA A 60 -7.83 3.75 4.53
CA ALA A 60 -6.79 2.81 4.13
C ALA A 60 -7.01 2.34 2.69
N ILE A 61 -5.95 1.78 2.10
CA ILE A 61 -6.04 0.93 0.92
C ILE A 61 -5.42 -0.41 1.29
N ASP A 62 -6.18 -1.49 1.15
CA ASP A 62 -5.67 -2.86 1.27
C ASP A 62 -5.73 -3.53 -0.10
N LYS A 63 -4.56 -3.82 -0.67
CA LYS A 63 -4.39 -4.31 -2.05
C LYS A 63 -5.07 -3.35 -3.05
N ASP A 64 -6.19 -3.79 -3.64
CA ASP A 64 -6.98 -3.05 -4.63
C ASP A 64 -8.34 -2.59 -4.07
N ILE A 65 -8.48 -2.58 -2.74
CA ILE A 65 -9.71 -2.18 -2.05
C ILE A 65 -9.42 -0.92 -1.24
N ILE A 66 -10.15 0.15 -1.52
CA ILE A 66 -10.17 1.32 -0.65
C ILE A 66 -11.13 1.08 0.52
N ILE A 67 -10.70 1.44 1.70
CA ILE A 67 -11.49 1.37 2.92
C ILE A 67 -12.01 2.76 3.24
N ILE A 68 -13.33 2.85 3.35
CA ILE A 68 -14.06 4.09 3.61
C ILE A 68 -14.72 3.96 4.99
N LYS A 69 -14.39 4.88 5.90
CA LYS A 69 -15.07 4.99 7.18
C LYS A 69 -16.34 5.83 7.02
N SER A 70 -17.47 5.27 7.41
CA SER A 70 -18.80 5.89 7.37
C SER A 70 -19.42 5.83 8.77
N GLY A 71 -19.13 6.84 9.60
CA GLY A 71 -19.55 6.83 11.00
C GLY A 71 -18.87 5.70 11.78
N SER A 72 -19.67 4.76 12.31
CA SER A 72 -19.20 3.56 13.00
C SER A 72 -18.93 2.37 12.07
N LYS A 73 -19.31 2.46 10.79
CA LYS A 73 -19.16 1.39 9.81
C LYS A 73 -17.94 1.61 8.90
N TYR A 74 -17.51 0.52 8.28
CA TYR A 74 -16.44 0.51 7.30
C TYR A 74 -16.95 -0.12 6.01
N LEU A 75 -16.61 0.49 4.88
CA LEU A 75 -16.97 0.01 3.54
C LEU A 75 -15.68 -0.32 2.80
N GLY A 76 -15.63 -1.48 2.15
CA GLY A 76 -14.59 -1.84 1.20
C GLY A 76 -15.09 -1.63 -0.23
N VAL A 77 -14.40 -0.83 -1.03
CA VAL A 77 -14.74 -0.58 -2.43
C VAL A 77 -13.54 -0.88 -3.32
N PRO A 78 -13.68 -1.68 -4.40
CA PRO A 78 -12.59 -1.89 -5.35
C PRO A 78 -12.14 -0.58 -6.01
N LEU A 79 -10.83 -0.32 -6.08
CA LEU A 79 -10.25 0.89 -6.68
C LEU A 79 -10.69 1.12 -8.13
N LYS A 80 -10.98 0.05 -8.88
CA LYS A 80 -11.53 0.13 -10.25
C LYS A 80 -12.87 0.86 -10.36
N HIS A 81 -13.58 1.05 -9.24
CA HIS A 81 -14.83 1.80 -9.17
C HIS A 81 -14.63 3.19 -8.55
N VAL A 82 -13.39 3.63 -8.33
CA VAL A 82 -13.07 4.89 -7.67
C VAL A 82 -12.27 5.76 -8.62
N GLU A 83 -12.68 7.02 -8.74
CA GLU A 83 -11.94 8.03 -9.49
C GLU A 83 -11.58 9.21 -8.59
N GLU A 84 -10.47 9.86 -8.91
CA GLU A 84 -10.10 11.12 -8.29
C GLU A 84 -10.86 12.27 -8.92
N ASP A 85 -11.52 13.08 -8.10
CA ASP A 85 -12.13 14.34 -8.50
C ASP A 85 -11.60 15.46 -7.61
N GLY A 86 -10.48 16.03 -8.05
CA GLY A 86 -9.73 17.06 -7.32
C GLY A 86 -9.33 16.58 -5.91
N LYS A 87 -9.96 17.17 -4.89
CA LYS A 87 -9.71 16.84 -3.47
C LYS A 87 -10.57 15.68 -2.94
N THR A 88 -11.48 15.16 -3.75
CA THR A 88 -12.44 14.12 -3.37
C THR A 88 -12.23 12.86 -4.19
N LEU A 89 -12.83 11.77 -3.73
CA LEU A 89 -12.91 10.52 -4.46
C LEU A 89 -14.37 10.26 -4.83
N LEU A 90 -14.61 9.86 -6.08
CA LEU A 90 -15.93 9.53 -6.58
C LEU A 90 -16.05 8.02 -6.77
N VAL A 91 -17.04 7.42 -6.12
CA VAL A 91 -17.39 6.02 -6.33
C VAL A 91 -18.38 5.92 -7.49
N LYS A 92 -17.92 5.35 -8.60
CA LYS A 92 -18.70 5.13 -9.81
C LYS A 92 -19.45 3.81 -9.80
N GLY A 93 -20.61 3.83 -10.46
CA GLY A 93 -21.46 2.67 -10.65
C GLY A 93 -22.31 2.32 -9.42
N LEU A 94 -23.10 1.25 -9.56
CA LEU A 94 -23.91 0.73 -8.48
C LEU A 94 -23.02 -0.11 -7.55
N VAL A 95 -22.62 0.48 -6.42
CA VAL A 95 -21.95 -0.27 -5.36
C VAL A 95 -22.98 -1.00 -4.53
N ASP A 96 -22.87 -2.33 -4.50
CA ASP A 96 -23.60 -3.15 -3.55
C ASP A 96 -23.12 -2.83 -2.14
N ARG A 97 -23.96 -2.07 -1.43
CA ARG A 97 -23.68 -1.61 -0.07
C ARG A 97 -23.51 -2.76 0.92
N PHE A 98 -24.25 -3.85 0.77
CA PHE A 98 -24.15 -4.98 1.68
C PHE A 98 -22.78 -5.64 1.57
N ASN A 99 -22.34 -5.90 0.34
CA ASN A 99 -21.01 -6.46 0.10
C ASN A 99 -19.89 -5.49 0.49
N ALA A 100 -20.06 -4.18 0.25
CA ALA A 100 -19.11 -3.16 0.68
C ALA A 100 -18.97 -3.13 2.21
N GLU A 101 -20.08 -3.13 2.95
CA GLU A 101 -20.07 -3.21 4.42
C GLU A 101 -19.39 -4.49 4.90
N LYS A 102 -19.70 -5.65 4.30
CA LYS A 102 -19.07 -6.94 4.65
C LYS A 102 -17.55 -6.93 4.43
N MET A 103 -17.07 -6.36 3.32
CA MET A 103 -15.63 -6.27 3.03
C MET A 103 -14.92 -5.32 3.99
N GLY A 104 -15.49 -4.14 4.24
CA GLY A 104 -14.91 -3.17 5.17
C GLY A 104 -14.91 -3.66 6.62
N GLU A 105 -15.97 -4.37 7.02
CA GLU A 105 -16.07 -5.05 8.32
C GLU A 105 -14.96 -6.09 8.50
N LYS A 106 -14.78 -6.97 7.51
CA LYS A 106 -13.73 -7.99 7.54
C LYS A 106 -12.35 -7.35 7.69
N TRP A 107 -12.06 -6.31 6.89
CA TRP A 107 -10.81 -5.57 7.00
C TRP A 107 -10.64 -4.97 8.40
N ARG A 108 -11.69 -4.38 8.99
CA ARG A 108 -11.60 -3.82 10.34
C ARG A 108 -11.23 -4.89 11.36
N GLN A 109 -11.89 -6.04 11.35
CA GLN A 109 -11.63 -7.12 12.31
C GLN A 109 -10.19 -7.65 12.21
N GLU A 110 -9.65 -7.72 10.99
CA GLU A 110 -8.28 -8.19 10.75
C GLU A 110 -7.21 -7.19 11.21
N ASN A 111 -7.50 -5.88 11.11
CA ASN A 111 -6.52 -4.81 11.33
C ASN A 111 -6.65 -4.13 12.71
N PHE A 112 -7.84 -4.14 13.30
CA PHE A 112 -8.08 -3.65 14.66
C PHE A 112 -8.16 -4.86 15.59
N LYS A 113 -6.99 -5.30 16.07
CA LYS A 113 -6.96 -6.06 17.33
C LYS A 113 -7.33 -5.09 18.43
N GLU A 114 -8.33 -5.43 19.25
CA GLU A 114 -8.64 -4.69 20.46
C GLU A 114 -7.34 -4.44 21.23
N VAL A 115 -6.97 -3.17 21.39
CA VAL A 115 -6.01 -2.80 22.42
C VAL A 115 -6.74 -3.06 23.72
N LYS A 116 -6.41 -4.17 24.39
CA LYS A 116 -6.75 -4.32 25.80
C LYS A 116 -5.98 -3.22 26.52
N CYS A 117 -6.64 -2.11 26.80
CA CYS A 117 -6.15 -1.16 27.77
C CYS A 117 -6.29 -1.86 29.12
N ASP A 118 -5.23 -2.53 29.56
CA ASP A 118 -5.16 -3.07 30.91
C ASP A 118 -5.20 -1.87 31.88
N GLY A 119 -6.38 -1.64 32.47
CA GLY A 119 -6.59 -0.62 33.47
C GLY A 119 -5.80 -0.96 34.73
N ASN A 120 -4.58 -0.47 34.84
CA ASN A 120 -3.95 -0.25 36.13
C ASN A 120 -4.30 1.18 36.57
N GLU A 121 -5.45 1.31 37.23
CA GLU A 121 -5.72 2.44 38.12
C GLU A 121 -4.71 2.34 39.27
N GLY A 122 -3.58 3.02 39.09
CA GLY A 122 -2.64 3.33 40.16
C GLY A 122 -3.38 4.12 41.23
N ASN A 123 -3.56 3.45 42.36
CA ASN A 123 -4.16 3.95 43.57
C ASN A 123 -3.20 4.95 44.24
N ASP A 124 -3.14 6.17 43.72
CA ASP A 124 -2.38 7.27 44.34
C ASP A 124 -3.20 7.83 45.50
N ARG A 125 -2.83 7.32 46.69
CA ARG A 125 -3.23 7.81 48.00
C ARG A 125 -2.92 9.30 48.13
N LEU A 126 -3.92 10.09 48.50
CA LEU A 126 -3.75 11.35 49.24
C LEU A 126 -4.28 11.17 50.65
#